data_AF-A0A919XJW5-F1
#
_entry.id   AF-A0A919XJW5-F1
#
_cell.length_a   1.000
_cell.length_b   1.000
_cell.length_c   1.000
_cell.angle_alpha   90.00
_cell.angle_beta   90.00
_cell.angle_gamma   90.00
#
_symmetry.space_group_name_H-M   'P 1'
#
loop_
_entity.id
_entity.type
_entity.pdbx_description
1 polymer ?
#
loop_
_entity_poly.entity_id
_entity_poly.type
_entity_poly.pdbx_seq_one_letter_code
_entity_poly.pdbx_strand_id
1 'polypeptide(L)'
;MINAFFELEPADKTLRIMNRYRRDHPLYTIPHQEPEKLKRILENQDLPAGGQGVQNLYHKGILVDRVRSEGLERFKRFFSQVGPDVDLYSLSLVVAREYLRSEFAVIVYEDADLDFRLWQTTSPKDANAPRNYLVLYREPGQLRQLKQEMDTKRGDTLFLCRVMQGRIAEIGPMYVTHPTFCLDCMVRKLEAYHIRWSSPLSVPAGQLLEEEFLKSLIDHYSSYITLLSTVHERKMLLRDQEIGFTSLITPRYSRCHCLIS
;
A
#
# COMPACT_ATOMS: atom_id res chain seq x y z
N MET A 1 -4.46 18.22 6.69
CA MET A 1 -4.33 18.63 5.27
C MET A 1 -5.39 17.95 4.41
N ILE A 2 -5.74 18.53 3.25
CA ILE A 2 -6.63 17.87 2.27
C ILE A 2 -5.88 16.73 1.56
N ASN A 3 -6.53 15.57 1.44
CA ASN A 3 -6.02 14.44 0.69
C ASN A 3 -5.87 14.79 -0.80
N ALA A 4 -4.75 14.37 -1.39
CA ALA A 4 -4.34 14.59 -2.78
C ALA A 4 -5.40 14.27 -3.84
N PHE A 5 -6.36 13.39 -3.55
CA PHE A 5 -7.43 12.96 -4.47
C PHE A 5 -8.68 13.82 -4.41
N PHE A 6 -8.80 14.72 -3.43
CA PHE A 6 -9.97 15.57 -3.26
C PHE A 6 -9.64 17.05 -3.52
N GLU A 7 -10.69 17.80 -3.76
CA GLU A 7 -10.69 19.26 -3.83
C GLU A 7 -11.97 19.80 -3.19
N LEU A 8 -11.90 21.05 -2.72
CA LEU A 8 -13.00 21.70 -2.02
C LEU A 8 -13.62 22.78 -2.91
N GLU A 9 -14.92 22.65 -3.16
CA GLU A 9 -15.70 23.58 -3.96
C GLU A 9 -16.80 24.24 -3.09
N PRO A 10 -16.70 25.53 -2.78
CA PRO A 10 -17.74 26.27 -2.06
C PRO A 10 -18.92 26.52 -3.00
N ALA A 11 -20.14 26.27 -2.52
CA ALA A 11 -21.38 26.52 -3.26
C ALA A 11 -22.53 26.88 -2.31
N ASP A 12 -23.12 28.06 -2.49
CA ASP A 12 -24.17 28.61 -1.63
C ASP A 12 -23.84 28.50 -0.13
N LYS A 13 -24.69 27.81 0.66
CA LYS A 13 -24.50 27.54 2.09
C LYS A 13 -23.88 26.16 2.34
N THR A 14 -23.07 25.67 1.41
CA THR A 14 -22.45 24.35 1.48
C THR A 14 -21.01 24.37 0.97
N LEU A 15 -20.18 23.50 1.54
CA LEU A 15 -18.89 23.16 1.00
C LEU A 15 -18.99 21.76 0.39
N ARG A 16 -18.75 21.65 -0.91
CA ARG A 16 -18.72 20.40 -1.65
C ARG A 16 -17.31 19.83 -1.62
N ILE A 17 -17.21 18.53 -1.37
CA ILE A 17 -15.98 17.77 -1.46
C ILE A 17 -16.04 16.98 -2.75
N MET A 18 -15.21 17.36 -3.71
CA MET A 18 -15.16 16.76 -5.04
C MET A 18 -14.00 15.78 -5.11
N ASN A 19 -14.16 14.72 -5.90
CA ASN A 19 -13.04 13.87 -6.29
C ASN A 19 -12.42 14.42 -7.57
N ARG A 20 -11.09 14.51 -7.64
CA ARG A 20 -10.40 15.11 -8.79
C ARG A 20 -10.59 14.33 -10.09
N TYR A 21 -10.93 13.04 -10.02
CA TYR A 21 -11.20 12.19 -11.18
C TYR A 21 -12.68 12.14 -11.57
N ARG A 22 -13.58 12.66 -10.72
CA ARG A 22 -15.02 12.70 -10.97
C ARG A 22 -15.62 13.97 -10.36
N ARG A 23 -15.90 14.94 -11.24
CA ARG A 23 -16.36 16.31 -10.88
C ARG A 23 -17.84 16.58 -11.17
N ASP A 24 -18.55 15.62 -11.73
CA ASP A 24 -19.99 15.74 -12.03
C ASP A 24 -20.85 15.79 -10.75
N HIS A 25 -20.43 15.10 -9.70
CA HIS A 25 -21.15 15.05 -8.42
C HIS A 25 -20.22 15.15 -7.21
N PRO A 26 -20.62 15.86 -6.14
CA PRO A 26 -19.87 15.90 -4.89
C PRO A 26 -19.90 14.54 -4.19
N LEU A 27 -18.75 14.10 -3.68
CA LEU A 27 -18.65 12.91 -2.84
C LEU A 27 -19.33 13.15 -1.49
N TYR A 28 -19.16 14.36 -0.94
CA TYR A 28 -19.79 14.81 0.29
C TYR A 28 -20.14 16.29 0.22
N THR A 29 -21.13 16.70 0.98
CA THR A 29 -21.49 18.09 1.19
C THR A 29 -21.48 18.41 2.69
N ILE A 30 -20.92 19.56 3.05
CA ILE A 30 -20.88 20.06 4.41
C ILE A 30 -21.68 21.37 4.45
N PRO A 31 -22.86 21.40 5.09
CA PRO A 31 -23.60 22.65 5.30
C PRO A 31 -22.78 23.63 6.13
N HIS A 32 -22.59 24.86 5.64
CA HIS A 32 -21.85 25.90 6.34
C HIS A 32 -22.29 27.30 5.87
N GLN A 33 -22.42 28.25 6.80
CA GLN A 33 -22.86 29.62 6.46
C GLN A 33 -21.79 30.39 5.66
N GLU A 34 -20.51 30.10 5.90
CA GLU A 34 -19.38 30.72 5.21
C GLU A 34 -18.49 29.62 4.56
N PRO A 35 -18.90 28.96 3.46
CA PRO A 35 -18.16 27.82 2.93
C PRO A 35 -16.76 28.21 2.42
N GLU A 36 -16.58 29.44 1.92
CA GLU A 36 -15.27 29.98 1.52
C GLU A 36 -14.27 30.08 2.68
N LYS A 37 -14.77 30.38 3.87
CA LYS A 37 -13.95 30.45 5.08
C LYS A 37 -13.61 29.04 5.56
N LEU A 38 -14.57 28.12 5.53
CA LEU A 38 -14.34 26.72 5.87
C LEU A 38 -13.31 26.08 4.94
N LYS A 39 -13.41 26.32 3.62
CA LYS A 39 -12.42 25.87 2.64
C LYS A 39 -11.01 26.33 3.02
N ARG A 40 -10.83 27.64 3.26
CA ARG A 40 -9.53 28.20 3.65
C ARG A 40 -8.96 27.58 4.91
N ILE A 41 -9.80 27.26 5.90
CA ILE A 41 -9.39 26.57 7.13
C ILE A 41 -8.90 25.16 6.81
N LEU A 42 -9.69 24.37 6.08
CA LEU A 42 -9.37 22.98 5.77
C LEU A 42 -8.13 22.82 4.87
N GLU A 43 -7.87 23.79 3.98
CA GLU A 43 -6.71 23.76 3.07
C GLU A 43 -5.42 24.25 3.74
N ASN A 44 -5.50 25.27 4.59
CA ASN A 44 -4.31 26.01 5.04
C ASN A 44 -3.96 25.83 6.52
N GLN A 45 -4.85 25.25 7.34
CA GLN A 45 -4.57 25.01 8.76
C GLN A 45 -4.26 23.53 8.99
N ASP A 46 -3.26 23.27 9.83
CA ASP A 46 -2.98 21.91 10.30
C ASP A 46 -3.92 21.60 11.47
N LEU A 47 -5.03 20.92 11.15
CA LEU A 47 -6.08 20.60 12.10
C LEU A 47 -5.76 19.27 12.77
N PRO A 48 -5.77 19.17 14.12
CA PRO A 48 -5.53 17.91 14.78
C PRO A 48 -6.66 16.91 14.50
N ALA A 49 -6.32 15.64 14.27
CA ALA A 49 -7.31 14.60 13.99
C ALA A 49 -8.35 14.41 15.12
N GLY A 50 -7.99 14.74 16.36
CA GLY A 50 -8.88 14.73 17.52
C GLY A 50 -9.82 15.94 17.61
N GLY A 51 -9.67 16.95 16.75
CA GLY A 51 -10.45 18.18 16.79
C GLY A 51 -11.95 17.94 16.58
N GLN A 52 -12.78 18.65 17.35
CA GLN A 52 -14.23 18.55 17.23
C GLN A 52 -14.68 19.03 15.84
N GLY A 53 -15.54 18.25 15.17
CA GLY A 53 -16.06 18.57 13.83
C GLY A 53 -15.21 18.11 12.64
N VAL A 54 -13.94 17.72 12.84
CA VAL A 54 -13.06 17.22 11.76
C VAL A 54 -12.82 15.71 11.78
N GLN A 55 -13.15 15.04 12.89
CA GLN A 55 -12.97 13.59 13.06
C GLN A 55 -13.59 12.76 11.92
N ASN A 56 -14.80 13.11 11.49
CA ASN A 56 -15.47 12.42 10.38
C ASN A 56 -14.75 12.63 9.04
N LEU A 57 -14.09 13.79 8.86
CA LEU A 57 -13.31 14.06 7.65
C LEU A 57 -12.01 13.23 7.62
N TYR A 58 -11.37 13.03 8.77
CA TYR A 58 -10.25 12.09 8.91
C TYR A 58 -10.68 10.64 8.69
N HIS A 59 -11.78 10.22 9.31
CA HIS A 59 -12.32 8.86 9.17
C HIS A 59 -12.67 8.52 7.70
N LYS A 60 -13.22 9.49 6.96
CA LYS A 60 -13.53 9.36 5.54
C LYS A 60 -12.31 9.54 4.62
N GLY A 61 -11.14 9.82 5.18
CA GLY A 61 -9.90 10.04 4.42
C GLY A 61 -9.86 11.34 3.63
N ILE A 62 -10.78 12.28 3.88
CA ILE A 62 -10.83 13.60 3.24
C ILE A 62 -9.69 14.47 3.78
N LEU A 63 -9.53 14.45 5.10
CA LEU A 63 -8.37 15.03 5.77
C LEU A 63 -7.37 13.94 6.13
N VAL A 64 -6.10 14.28 6.00
CA VAL A 64 -4.97 13.42 6.33
C VAL A 64 -3.90 14.22 7.06
N ASP A 65 -3.09 13.51 7.83
CA ASP A 65 -1.82 14.05 8.32
C ASP A 65 -0.81 14.19 7.17
N ARG A 66 0.29 14.90 7.44
CA ARG A 66 1.34 15.20 6.46
C ARG A 66 2.03 13.94 5.92
N VAL A 67 2.31 12.96 6.78
CA VAL A 67 3.01 11.73 6.39
C VAL A 67 2.17 10.95 5.38
N ARG A 68 0.89 10.77 5.67
CA ARG A 68 -0.08 10.13 4.76
C ARG A 68 -0.29 10.95 3.49
N SER A 69 -0.29 12.28 3.57
CA SER A 69 -0.38 13.14 2.39
C SER A 69 0.77 12.91 1.41
N GLU A 70 2.00 12.77 1.91
CA GLU A 70 3.17 12.49 1.07
C GLU A 70 3.04 11.13 0.37
N GLY A 71 2.59 10.09 1.07
CA GLY A 71 2.29 8.78 0.47
C GLY A 71 1.21 8.85 -0.61
N LEU A 72 0.12 9.58 -0.35
CA LEU A 72 -0.99 9.76 -1.31
C LEU A 72 -0.56 10.53 -2.59
N GLU A 73 0.32 11.52 -2.47
CA GLU A 73 0.88 12.20 -3.65
C GLU A 73 1.76 11.26 -4.50
N ARG A 74 2.36 10.24 -3.91
CA ARG A 74 3.07 9.18 -4.65
C ARG A 74 2.10 8.27 -5.38
N PHE A 75 1.01 7.85 -4.73
CA PHE A 75 -0.07 7.10 -5.39
C PHE A 75 -0.66 7.88 -6.58
N LYS A 76 -0.86 9.19 -6.45
CA LYS A 76 -1.35 10.04 -7.53
C LYS A 76 -0.38 10.10 -8.72
N ARG A 77 0.93 10.20 -8.46
CA ARG A 77 1.96 10.10 -9.52
C ARG A 77 1.88 8.75 -10.21
N PHE A 78 1.73 7.68 -9.45
CA PHE A 78 1.57 6.34 -9.99
C PHE A 78 0.29 6.23 -10.85
N PHE A 79 -0.85 6.79 -10.42
CA PHE A 79 -2.11 6.78 -11.20
C PHE A 79 -1.96 7.40 -12.59
N SER A 80 -1.08 8.39 -12.76
CA SER A 80 -0.82 9.01 -14.06
C SER A 80 -0.14 8.10 -15.08
N GLN A 81 0.45 6.99 -14.62
CA GLN A 81 1.12 5.99 -15.46
C GLN A 81 0.22 4.82 -15.82
N VAL A 82 -0.99 4.79 -15.27
CA VAL A 82 -1.94 3.70 -15.44
C VAL A 82 -2.69 3.88 -16.75
N GLY A 83 -3.03 2.77 -17.41
CA GLY A 83 -3.70 2.79 -18.72
C GLY A 83 -5.03 3.54 -18.73
N PRO A 84 -5.53 3.95 -19.91
CA PRO A 84 -6.78 4.71 -20.02
C PRO A 84 -8.03 3.90 -19.63
N ASP A 85 -7.96 2.56 -19.65
CA ASP A 85 -9.07 1.66 -19.30
C ASP A 85 -9.34 1.58 -17.80
N VAL A 86 -8.67 2.41 -17.01
CA VAL A 86 -8.61 2.33 -15.56
C VAL A 86 -9.47 3.40 -14.93
N ASP A 87 -10.46 2.99 -14.13
CA ASP A 87 -11.29 3.92 -13.38
C ASP A 87 -10.50 4.53 -12.20
N LEU A 88 -9.84 5.65 -12.47
CA LEU A 88 -9.07 6.42 -11.49
C LEU A 88 -9.93 6.93 -10.32
N TYR A 89 -11.22 7.16 -10.55
CA TYR A 89 -12.14 7.55 -9.48
C TYR A 89 -12.28 6.42 -8.47
N SER A 90 -12.67 5.23 -8.92
CA SER A 90 -12.80 4.06 -8.04
C SER A 90 -11.49 3.72 -7.35
N LEU A 91 -10.38 3.76 -8.08
CA LEU A 91 -9.05 3.49 -7.54
C LEU A 91 -8.66 4.48 -6.42
N SER A 92 -8.94 5.78 -6.61
CA SER A 92 -8.66 6.80 -5.59
C SER A 92 -9.45 6.59 -4.30
N LEU A 93 -10.70 6.10 -4.40
CA LEU A 93 -11.52 5.80 -3.25
C LEU A 93 -11.02 4.56 -2.49
N VAL A 94 -10.57 3.53 -3.21
CA VAL A 94 -9.96 2.34 -2.60
C VAL A 94 -8.70 2.74 -1.84
N VAL A 95 -7.79 3.50 -2.47
CA VAL A 95 -6.58 3.97 -1.79
C VAL A 95 -6.92 4.86 -0.59
N ALA A 96 -7.79 5.86 -0.74
CA ALA A 96 -8.16 6.73 0.38
C ALA A 96 -8.80 5.97 1.55
N ARG A 97 -9.58 4.92 1.30
CA ARG A 97 -10.23 4.15 2.37
C ARG A 97 -9.31 3.12 3.00
N GLU A 98 -8.56 2.37 2.21
CA GLU A 98 -7.80 1.22 2.71
C GLU A 98 -6.38 1.61 3.14
N TYR A 99 -5.67 2.46 2.38
CA TYR A 99 -4.34 2.93 2.77
C TYR A 99 -4.38 3.77 4.06
N LEU A 100 -5.33 4.69 4.19
CA LEU A 100 -5.44 5.55 5.38
C LEU A 100 -5.94 4.80 6.62
N ARG A 101 -6.56 3.64 6.45
CA ARG A 101 -6.97 2.78 7.56
C ARG A 101 -5.92 1.74 7.91
N SER A 102 -4.93 1.51 7.05
CA SER A 102 -3.92 0.50 7.28
C SER A 102 -2.81 0.98 8.22
N GLU A 103 -2.24 0.04 8.96
CA GLU A 103 -0.98 0.22 9.67
C GLU A 103 0.16 -0.33 8.81
N PHE A 104 1.27 0.42 8.74
CA PHE A 104 2.49 -0.03 8.10
C PHE A 104 3.53 -0.34 9.16
N ALA A 105 4.18 -1.50 9.03
CA ALA A 105 5.21 -1.95 9.94
C ALA A 105 6.40 -2.48 9.13
N VAL A 106 7.60 -2.27 9.66
CA VAL A 106 8.84 -2.78 9.06
C VAL A 106 9.47 -3.75 10.05
N ILE A 107 9.73 -4.97 9.59
CA ILE A 107 10.47 -6.00 10.32
C ILE A 107 11.82 -6.15 9.65
N VAL A 108 12.90 -5.92 10.39
CA VAL A 108 14.27 -5.89 9.85
C VAL A 108 15.09 -7.02 10.46
N TYR A 109 15.40 -8.04 9.65
CA TYR A 109 16.39 -9.08 9.99
C TYR A 109 17.75 -8.84 9.31
N GLU A 110 17.79 -7.96 8.31
CA GLU A 110 18.99 -7.55 7.59
C GLU A 110 18.84 -6.08 7.17
N ASP A 111 19.86 -5.27 7.45
CA ASP A 111 19.84 -3.84 7.15
C ASP A 111 20.04 -3.55 5.66
N ALA A 112 19.26 -2.62 5.14
CA ALA A 112 19.40 -2.06 3.80
C ALA A 112 19.41 -0.53 3.86
N ASP A 113 20.08 0.09 2.90
CA ASP A 113 20.00 1.54 2.70
C ASP A 113 18.64 1.91 2.07
N LEU A 114 17.61 2.01 2.92
CA LEU A 114 16.23 2.31 2.54
C LEU A 114 15.62 3.40 3.41
N ASP A 115 14.85 4.27 2.76
CA ASP A 115 14.04 5.29 3.44
C ASP A 115 12.69 4.68 3.87
N PHE A 116 12.53 4.44 5.17
CA PHE A 116 11.33 3.85 5.74
C PHE A 116 10.21 4.85 6.05
N ARG A 117 10.35 6.15 5.73
CA ARG A 117 9.36 7.17 6.14
C ARG A 117 7.93 6.87 5.68
N LEU A 118 7.76 6.24 4.52
CA LEU A 118 6.44 5.81 4.02
C LEU A 118 5.87 4.56 4.71
N TRP A 119 6.75 3.78 5.31
CA TRP A 119 6.47 2.48 5.92
C TRP A 119 6.28 2.56 7.43
N GLN A 120 6.65 3.69 8.02
CA GLN A 120 6.51 3.97 9.44
C GLN A 120 5.41 5.01 9.64
N THR A 121 4.17 4.67 9.28
CA THR A 121 3.04 5.52 9.63
C THR A 121 2.56 5.18 11.04
N THR A 122 2.65 6.13 11.96
CA THR A 122 1.89 6.09 13.21
C THR A 122 0.41 6.33 12.89
N SER A 123 -0.36 5.27 12.73
CA SER A 123 -1.83 5.36 12.71
C SER A 123 -2.36 5.58 14.13
N PRO A 124 -3.54 6.21 14.31
CA PRO A 124 -4.33 5.95 15.51
C PRO A 124 -4.50 4.44 15.65
N LYS A 125 -4.26 3.91 16.85
CA LYS A 125 -4.38 2.48 17.18
C LYS A 125 -5.83 2.01 16.99
N ASP A 126 -6.21 1.69 15.76
CA ASP A 126 -7.40 0.89 15.49
C ASP A 126 -6.93 -0.58 15.54
N ALA A 127 -7.32 -1.28 16.60
CA ALA A 127 -6.94 -2.67 16.79
C ALA A 127 -7.35 -3.57 15.62
N ASN A 128 -8.32 -3.14 14.80
CA ASN A 128 -8.85 -3.87 13.64
C ASN A 128 -8.34 -3.34 12.29
N ALA A 129 -7.44 -2.35 12.26
CA ALA A 129 -6.83 -1.87 11.03
C ALA A 129 -6.03 -2.98 10.33
N PRO A 130 -6.17 -3.21 9.01
CA PRO A 130 -5.28 -4.12 8.30
C PRO A 130 -3.82 -3.71 8.49
N ARG A 131 -2.92 -4.65 8.75
CA ARG A 131 -1.48 -4.35 8.81
C ARG A 131 -0.78 -4.80 7.54
N ASN A 132 0.13 -3.97 7.05
CA ASN A 132 0.98 -4.27 5.91
C ASN A 132 2.43 -4.27 6.38
N TYR A 133 3.06 -5.44 6.40
CA TYR A 133 4.44 -5.61 6.87
C TYR A 133 5.40 -5.60 5.69
N LEU A 134 6.42 -4.74 5.73
CA LEU A 134 7.64 -4.91 4.94
C LEU A 134 8.65 -5.71 5.76
N VAL A 135 9.07 -6.85 5.24
CA VAL A 135 10.05 -7.73 5.90
C VAL A 135 11.35 -7.73 5.11
N LEU A 136 12.41 -7.20 5.75
CA LEU A 136 13.77 -7.25 5.22
C LEU A 136 14.49 -8.47 5.78
N TYR A 137 15.01 -9.32 4.91
CA TYR A 137 15.66 -10.56 5.31
C TYR A 137 16.82 -10.91 4.39
N ARG A 138 17.77 -11.69 4.88
CA ARG A 138 18.89 -12.18 4.06
C ARG A 138 18.70 -13.61 3.62
N GLU A 139 18.25 -14.48 4.52
CA GLU A 139 18.05 -15.91 4.26
C GLU A 139 16.62 -16.33 4.58
N PRO A 140 15.94 -17.14 3.73
CA PRO A 140 14.56 -17.56 3.96
C PRO A 140 14.30 -18.19 5.33
N GLY A 141 15.33 -18.83 5.93
CA GLY A 141 15.24 -19.41 7.28
C GLY A 141 14.94 -18.40 8.38
N GLN A 142 15.33 -17.13 8.24
CA GLN A 142 15.06 -16.05 9.21
C GLN A 142 13.56 -15.76 9.32
N LEU A 143 12.83 -15.89 8.21
CA LEU A 143 11.40 -15.59 8.14
C LEU A 143 10.56 -16.47 9.07
N ARG A 144 11.08 -17.59 9.59
CA ARG A 144 10.38 -18.40 10.60
C ARG A 144 10.11 -17.66 11.91
N GLN A 145 10.91 -16.63 12.20
CA GLN A 145 10.75 -15.78 13.39
C GLN A 145 9.44 -14.97 13.36
N LEU A 146 8.91 -14.70 12.16
CA LEU A 146 7.64 -13.96 11.99
C LEU A 146 6.47 -14.56 12.78
N LYS A 147 6.46 -15.88 13.08
CA LYS A 147 5.42 -16.50 13.93
C LYS A 147 5.28 -15.84 15.31
N GLN A 148 6.34 -15.23 15.81
CA GLN A 148 6.37 -14.57 17.12
C GLN A 148 6.05 -13.07 17.04
N GLU A 149 6.13 -12.48 15.84
CA GLU A 149 6.05 -11.03 15.63
C GLU A 149 4.73 -10.58 15.00
N MET A 150 3.99 -11.50 14.35
CA MET A 150 2.72 -11.19 13.71
C MET A 150 1.61 -12.18 14.07
N ASP A 151 0.37 -11.70 14.04
CA ASP A 151 -0.81 -12.57 14.03
C ASP A 151 -1.11 -13.00 12.59
N THR A 152 -0.67 -14.21 12.24
CA THR A 152 -0.86 -14.78 10.90
C THR A 152 -2.31 -15.14 10.57
N LYS A 153 -3.28 -14.88 11.45
CA LYS A 153 -4.71 -15.17 11.22
C LYS A 153 -5.53 -13.92 10.89
N ARG A 154 -4.94 -12.73 10.90
CA ARG A 154 -5.66 -11.45 10.91
C ARG A 154 -6.04 -10.88 9.55
N GLY A 155 -5.57 -11.46 8.45
CA GLY A 155 -5.78 -10.88 7.11
C GLY A 155 -4.76 -9.80 6.75
N ASP A 156 -3.68 -9.67 7.52
CA ASP A 156 -2.58 -8.75 7.27
C ASP A 156 -1.81 -9.14 5.99
N THR A 157 -1.11 -8.18 5.37
CA THR A 157 -0.27 -8.42 4.18
C THR A 157 1.23 -8.44 4.51
N LEU A 158 1.98 -9.26 3.77
CA LEU A 158 3.43 -9.42 3.93
C LEU A 158 4.14 -9.14 2.61
N PHE A 159 5.03 -8.15 2.62
CA PHE A 159 5.93 -7.81 1.54
C PHE A 159 7.32 -8.29 1.92
N LEU A 160 7.89 -9.18 1.11
CA LEU A 160 9.19 -9.77 1.39
C LEU A 160 10.25 -9.08 0.53
N CYS A 161 11.32 -8.62 1.15
CA CYS A 161 12.44 -7.99 0.46
C CYS A 161 13.75 -8.65 0.92
N ARG A 162 14.43 -9.32 -0.01
CA ARG A 162 15.72 -9.96 0.30
C ARG A 162 16.83 -8.95 0.15
N VAL A 163 17.68 -8.86 1.16
CA VAL A 163 18.79 -7.92 1.26
C VAL A 163 20.10 -8.70 1.30
N MET A 164 21.07 -8.26 0.51
CA MET A 164 22.42 -8.81 0.45
C MET A 164 23.42 -7.66 0.45
N GLN A 165 24.40 -7.70 1.35
CA GLN A 165 25.47 -6.69 1.41
C GLN A 165 24.91 -5.25 1.50
N GLY A 166 23.85 -5.04 2.29
CA GLY A 166 23.21 -3.73 2.46
C GLY A 166 22.35 -3.26 1.29
N ARG A 167 22.16 -4.09 0.25
CA ARG A 167 21.39 -3.74 -0.96
C ARG A 167 20.20 -4.68 -1.14
N ILE A 168 19.13 -4.16 -1.73
CA ILE A 168 18.01 -5.00 -2.18
C ILE A 168 18.52 -5.93 -3.28
N ALA A 169 18.49 -7.23 -3.01
CA ALA A 169 18.80 -8.27 -3.98
C ALA A 169 17.54 -8.86 -4.60
N GLU A 170 16.42 -8.82 -3.88
CA GLU A 170 15.15 -9.33 -4.38
C GLU A 170 13.94 -8.61 -3.78
N ILE A 171 12.92 -8.43 -4.61
CA ILE A 171 11.58 -8.00 -4.20
C ILE A 171 10.66 -9.21 -4.41
N GLY A 172 10.22 -9.81 -3.31
CA GLY A 172 9.37 -11.00 -3.30
C GLY A 172 7.89 -10.68 -3.54
N PRO A 173 7.04 -11.71 -3.69
CA PRO A 173 5.61 -11.53 -3.84
C PRO A 173 4.97 -10.99 -2.54
N MET A 174 3.81 -10.36 -2.69
CA MET A 174 2.93 -10.06 -1.55
C MET A 174 2.14 -11.29 -1.13
N TYR A 175 2.15 -11.60 0.17
CA TYR A 175 1.28 -12.61 0.77
C TYR A 175 0.19 -11.95 1.60
N VAL A 176 -0.97 -12.60 1.68
CA VAL A 176 -2.06 -12.22 2.59
C VAL A 176 -2.20 -13.33 3.62
N THR A 177 -2.11 -12.97 4.88
CA THR A 177 -2.30 -13.89 6.00
C THR A 177 -3.77 -14.27 6.12
N HIS A 178 -4.05 -15.45 6.65
CA HIS A 178 -5.40 -16.01 6.76
C HIS A 178 -5.32 -17.14 7.80
N PRO A 179 -6.42 -17.54 8.45
CA PRO A 179 -6.41 -18.68 9.38
C PRO A 179 -5.71 -19.97 8.88
N THR A 180 -5.59 -20.16 7.57
CA THR A 180 -4.93 -21.32 6.93
C THR A 180 -3.53 -21.03 6.39
N PHE A 181 -3.02 -19.81 6.56
CA PHE A 181 -1.70 -19.38 6.11
C PHE A 181 -0.62 -20.19 6.84
N CYS A 182 0.35 -20.72 6.08
CA CYS A 182 1.46 -21.49 6.63
C CYS A 182 2.79 -20.87 6.24
N LEU A 183 3.45 -20.30 7.25
CA LEU A 183 4.74 -19.66 7.09
C LEU A 183 5.82 -20.63 6.61
N ASP A 184 5.80 -21.89 7.06
CA ASP A 184 6.78 -22.89 6.62
C ASP A 184 6.57 -23.27 5.14
N CYS A 185 5.32 -23.34 4.68
CA CYS A 185 5.02 -23.53 3.25
C CYS A 185 5.50 -22.33 2.42
N MET A 186 5.29 -21.10 2.92
CA MET A 186 5.78 -19.89 2.26
C MET A 186 7.31 -19.95 2.12
N VAL A 187 8.04 -20.17 3.22
CA VAL A 187 9.51 -20.24 3.24
C VAL A 187 10.04 -21.29 2.27
N ARG A 188 9.46 -22.50 2.25
CA ARG A 188 9.88 -23.57 1.30
C ARG A 188 9.68 -23.16 -0.16
N LYS A 189 8.65 -22.38 -0.47
CA LYS A 189 8.37 -21.93 -1.84
C LYS A 189 9.35 -20.84 -2.30
N LEU A 190 9.96 -20.08 -1.38
CA LEU A 190 10.86 -18.94 -1.69
C LEU A 190 12.16 -19.32 -2.42
N GLU A 191 12.50 -20.60 -2.49
CA GLU A 191 13.69 -21.09 -3.19
C GLU A 191 13.35 -21.85 -4.48
N ALA A 192 12.07 -22.15 -4.72
CA ALA A 192 11.62 -22.93 -5.87
C ALA A 192 11.38 -22.05 -7.10
N TYR A 193 12.43 -21.41 -7.65
CA TYR A 193 12.26 -20.44 -8.74
C TYR A 193 13.16 -20.62 -9.95
N HIS A 194 12.58 -20.31 -11.10
CA HIS A 194 13.27 -20.17 -12.39
C HIS A 194 13.03 -18.77 -12.94
N ILE A 195 14.10 -18.10 -13.38
CA ILE A 195 14.04 -16.81 -14.08
C ILE A 195 13.40 -17.05 -15.46
N ARG A 196 12.45 -16.20 -15.83
CA ARG A 196 11.72 -16.31 -17.10
C ARG A 196 12.12 -15.25 -18.11
N TRP A 197 12.34 -14.02 -17.68
CA TRP A 197 12.83 -12.94 -18.53
C TRP A 197 13.58 -11.91 -17.70
N SER A 198 14.43 -11.12 -18.35
CA SER A 198 15.13 -9.98 -17.76
C SER A 198 14.84 -8.70 -18.52
N SER A 199 15.02 -7.56 -17.84
CA SER A 199 14.93 -6.21 -18.39
C SER A 199 16.05 -5.36 -17.79
N PRO A 200 16.49 -4.28 -18.44
CA PRO A 200 17.35 -3.29 -17.80
C PRO A 200 16.69 -2.73 -16.54
N LEU A 201 17.50 -2.55 -15.49
CA LEU A 201 17.07 -1.84 -14.28
C LEU A 201 17.15 -0.33 -14.55
N SER A 202 16.00 0.31 -14.77
CA SER A 202 15.92 1.72 -15.14
C SER A 202 15.79 2.68 -13.96
N VAL A 203 15.51 2.17 -12.76
CA VAL A 203 15.27 2.95 -11.54
C VAL A 203 16.02 2.36 -10.35
N PRO A 204 16.34 3.14 -9.31
CA PRO A 204 16.94 2.61 -8.09
C PRO A 204 16.07 1.54 -7.43
N ALA A 205 16.70 0.52 -6.83
CA ALA A 205 16.00 -0.61 -6.22
C ALA A 205 15.00 -0.21 -5.13
N GLY A 206 15.32 0.82 -4.32
CA GLY A 206 14.42 1.33 -3.29
C GLY A 206 13.15 1.96 -3.87
N GLN A 207 13.29 2.71 -4.98
CA GLN A 207 12.13 3.25 -5.69
C GLN A 207 11.28 2.13 -6.27
N LEU A 208 11.92 1.11 -6.86
CA LEU A 208 11.20 -0.03 -7.42
C LEU A 208 10.43 -0.82 -6.34
N LEU A 209 11.05 -1.07 -5.18
CA LEU A 209 10.38 -1.72 -4.04
C LEU A 209 9.11 -0.97 -3.64
N GLU A 210 9.21 0.36 -3.56
CA GLU A 210 8.07 1.21 -3.24
C GLU A 210 6.98 1.13 -4.30
N GLU A 211 7.32 1.22 -5.59
CA GLU A 211 6.35 1.11 -6.68
C GLU A 211 5.62 -0.24 -6.68
N GLU A 212 6.34 -1.35 -6.51
CA GLU A 212 5.77 -2.69 -6.48
C GLU A 212 4.87 -2.92 -5.27
N PHE A 213 5.23 -2.34 -4.13
CA PHE A 213 4.38 -2.33 -2.96
C PHE A 213 3.06 -1.59 -3.19
N LEU A 214 3.13 -0.35 -3.69
CA LEU A 214 1.92 0.46 -3.93
C LEU A 214 0.98 -0.23 -4.94
N LYS A 215 1.54 -0.81 -6.01
CA LYS A 215 0.80 -1.62 -7.00
C LYS A 215 0.11 -2.83 -6.35
N SER A 216 0.86 -3.57 -5.55
CA SER A 216 0.36 -4.78 -4.91
C SER A 216 -0.75 -4.50 -3.89
N LEU A 217 -0.66 -3.42 -3.13
CA LEU A 217 -1.74 -2.97 -2.22
C LEU A 217 -3.00 -2.62 -3.00
N ILE A 218 -2.86 -1.87 -4.10
CA ILE A 218 -3.98 -1.55 -4.98
C ILE A 218 -4.64 -2.85 -5.46
N ASP A 219 -3.86 -3.77 -6.02
CA ASP A 219 -4.39 -5.03 -6.55
C ASP A 219 -5.07 -5.89 -5.47
N HIS A 220 -4.59 -5.83 -4.22
CA HIS A 220 -5.20 -6.51 -3.08
C HIS A 220 -6.58 -5.94 -2.75
N TYR A 221 -6.65 -4.64 -2.51
CA TYR A 221 -7.87 -3.98 -2.03
C TYR A 221 -8.90 -3.76 -3.13
N SER A 222 -8.46 -3.71 -4.37
CA SER A 222 -9.31 -3.26 -5.45
C SER A 222 -10.04 -4.38 -6.19
N SER A 223 -9.85 -5.67 -5.84
CA SER A 223 -10.52 -6.94 -6.26
C SER A 223 -11.24 -7.03 -7.62
N TYR A 224 -12.02 -6.03 -8.01
CA TYR A 224 -12.67 -5.75 -9.30
C TYR A 224 -11.81 -4.98 -10.32
N ILE A 225 -10.77 -4.32 -9.87
CA ILE A 225 -9.89 -3.46 -10.65
C ILE A 225 -8.61 -4.27 -10.90
N THR A 226 -8.68 -5.17 -11.87
CA THR A 226 -7.52 -5.88 -12.43
C THR A 226 -6.70 -4.92 -13.27
N LEU A 227 -6.24 -3.80 -12.71
CA LEU A 227 -5.75 -2.69 -13.51
C LEU A 227 -4.23 -2.65 -13.63
N LEU A 228 -3.46 -3.40 -12.82
CA LEU A 228 -2.03 -3.11 -12.68
C LEU A 228 -1.09 -4.31 -12.58
N SER A 229 -1.60 -5.51 -12.40
CA SER A 229 -0.84 -6.71 -12.69
C SER A 229 -1.56 -7.52 -13.75
N THR A 230 -0.82 -7.83 -14.82
CA THR A 230 -0.67 -9.22 -15.23
C THR A 230 -0.62 -10.09 -13.97
N VAL A 231 -1.80 -10.53 -13.54
CA VAL A 231 -2.00 -11.55 -12.52
C VAL A 231 -1.00 -12.64 -12.83
N HIS A 232 -0.12 -12.94 -11.87
CA HIS A 232 0.80 -14.09 -11.76
C HIS A 232 2.17 -13.64 -11.20
N GLU A 233 2.22 -13.53 -9.87
CA GLU A 233 3.35 -13.80 -8.97
C GLU A 233 4.75 -13.59 -9.55
N ARG A 234 5.29 -12.40 -9.27
CA ARG A 234 6.63 -12.02 -9.71
C ARG A 234 7.47 -11.71 -8.50
N LYS A 235 8.35 -12.64 -8.17
CA LYS A 235 9.57 -12.30 -7.45
C LYS A 235 10.52 -11.66 -8.46
N MET A 236 11.07 -10.52 -8.10
CA MET A 236 12.04 -9.78 -8.88
C MET A 236 13.42 -10.00 -8.27
N LEU A 237 14.38 -10.39 -9.10
CA LEU A 237 15.78 -10.53 -8.75
C LEU A 237 16.53 -9.32 -9.29
N LEU A 238 17.16 -8.56 -8.41
CA LEU A 238 17.93 -7.38 -8.78
C LEU A 238 19.41 -7.74 -8.89
N ARG A 239 19.98 -7.44 -10.05
CA ARG A 239 21.40 -7.54 -10.35
C ARG A 239 21.82 -6.18 -10.88
N ASP A 240 23.07 -5.77 -10.68
CA ASP A 240 23.54 -4.38 -10.80
C ASP A 240 22.83 -3.49 -11.85
N GLN A 241 22.65 -3.97 -13.08
CA GLN A 241 21.96 -3.24 -14.15
C GLN A 241 20.75 -3.97 -14.76
N GLU A 242 20.34 -5.09 -14.17
CA GLU A 242 19.28 -5.95 -14.70
C GLU A 242 18.30 -6.36 -13.62
N ILE A 243 17.03 -6.42 -14.01
CA ILE A 243 15.98 -7.03 -13.23
C ILE A 243 15.54 -8.33 -13.91
N GLY A 244 15.63 -9.44 -13.18
CA GLY A 244 15.10 -10.74 -13.58
C GLY A 244 13.74 -10.99 -12.94
N PHE A 245 12.79 -11.53 -13.71
CA PHE A 245 11.46 -11.88 -13.23
C PHE A 245 11.29 -13.40 -13.22
N THR A 246 10.77 -13.95 -12.12
CA THR A 246 10.50 -15.40 -12.00
C THR A 246 9.08 -15.77 -12.44
N SER A 247 8.84 -17.04 -12.80
CA SER A 247 7.47 -17.53 -13.03
C SER A 247 6.67 -17.74 -11.74
N LEU A 248 5.35 -17.54 -11.90
CA LEU A 248 4.18 -18.07 -11.17
C LEU A 248 4.47 -18.98 -9.95
N ILE A 249 3.97 -18.54 -8.79
CA ILE A 249 4.00 -19.14 -7.44
C ILE A 249 2.70 -19.92 -7.08
N THR A 250 1.69 -20.03 -7.93
CA THR A 250 0.33 -20.53 -7.58
C THR A 250 -0.39 -19.74 -6.45
N PRO A 251 -1.50 -19.02 -6.77
CA PRO A 251 -1.92 -17.82 -6.06
C PRO A 251 -2.93 -18.02 -4.91
N ARG A 252 -2.99 -16.98 -4.06
CA ARG A 252 -4.10 -16.46 -3.22
C ARG A 252 -4.77 -17.35 -2.17
N TYR A 253 -4.71 -18.67 -2.25
CA TYR A 253 -5.12 -19.57 -1.18
C TYR A 253 -4.09 -20.67 -1.01
N SER A 254 -3.02 -20.38 -0.27
CA SER A 254 -2.24 -21.43 0.35
C SER A 254 -3.11 -22.05 1.45
N ARG A 255 -4.01 -22.98 1.07
CA ARG A 255 -4.29 -24.06 2.01
C ARG A 255 -2.94 -24.67 2.34
N CYS A 256 -2.64 -24.74 3.62
CA CYS A 256 -1.41 -25.35 4.09
C CYS A 256 -1.28 -26.74 3.45
N HIS A 257 -0.26 -26.96 2.63
CA HIS A 257 -0.02 -28.29 2.04
C HIS A 257 0.46 -29.27 3.11
N CYS A 258 0.90 -28.78 4.28
CA CYS A 258 1.18 -29.63 5.45
C CYS A 258 -0.08 -30.24 6.08
N LEU A 259 -1.30 -29.85 5.67
CA LEU A 259 -2.56 -30.43 6.14
C LEU A 259 -3.15 -31.46 5.16
N ILE A 260 -2.48 -31.74 4.04
CA ILE A 260 -2.91 -32.68 2.99
C ILE A 260 -2.18 -34.04 3.12
N SER A 261 -1.37 -34.22 4.16
CA SER A 261 -0.68 -35.47 4.49
C SER A 261 -1.41 -36.26 5.57
#